data_AF-A0A518BYV2-F1
#
_entry.id   AF-A0A518BYV2-F1
#
_cell.length_a   1.000
_cell.length_b   1.000
_cell.length_c   1.000
_cell.angle_alpha   90.00
_cell.angle_beta   90.00
_cell.angle_gamma   90.00
#
_symmetry.space_group_name_H-M   'P 1'
#
loop_
_entity.id
_entity.type
_entity.pdbx_description
1 polymer ?
#
loop_
_entity_poly.entity_id
_entity_poly.type
_entity_poly.pdbx_seq_one_letter_code
_entity_poly.pdbx_strand_id
1 'polypeptide(L)' 'MPHSYPLAEDLSALRGYPIRRTHYGDYTLYFRVLEDRARVEVLAFRHSRRQIPDRETD' A
#
# COMPACT_ATOMS: atom_id res chain seq x y z
N MET A 1 -8.47 13.75 -12.30
CA MET A 1 -7.31 12.85 -12.35
C MET A 1 -7.24 12.08 -11.04
N PRO A 2 -7.10 10.75 -11.02
CA PRO A 2 -6.91 10.03 -9.76
C PRO A 2 -5.53 10.37 -9.19
N HIS A 3 -5.48 10.91 -7.98
CA HIS A 3 -4.23 11.17 -7.27
C HIS A 3 -3.65 9.83 -6.79
N SER A 4 -2.62 9.33 -7.47
CA SER A 4 -1.83 8.19 -6.99
C SER A 4 -0.64 8.72 -6.18
N TYR A 5 -0.69 8.58 -4.86
CA TYR A 5 0.48 8.82 -4.02
C TYR A 5 1.35 7.55 -4.01
N PRO A 6 2.67 7.64 -4.22
CA PRO A 6 3.54 6.48 -4.05
C PRO A 6 3.44 5.97 -2.61
N LEU A 7 3.29 4.64 -2.44
CA LEU A 7 3.30 4.02 -1.11
C LEU A 7 4.75 3.95 -0.64
N ALA A 8 5.05 4.58 0.49
CA ALA A 8 6.39 4.60 1.06
C ALA A 8 6.65 3.35 1.92
N GLU A 9 6.62 2.17 1.30
CA GLU A 9 6.73 0.87 1.99
C GLU A 9 8.07 0.75 2.75
N ASP A 10 9.19 1.08 2.11
CA ASP A 10 10.53 1.00 2.71
C ASP A 10 10.70 1.95 3.91
N LEU A 11 10.22 3.20 3.77
CA LEU A 11 10.25 4.18 4.85
C LEU A 11 9.35 3.77 6.03
N SER A 12 8.25 3.07 5.75
CA SER A 12 7.34 2.58 6.79
C SER A 12 7.94 1.38 7.53
N ALA A 13 8.61 0.47 6.80
CA ALA A 13 9.34 -0.65 7.39
C ALA A 13 10.50 -0.18 8.29
N LEU A 14 11.29 0.80 7.83
CA LEU A 14 12.37 1.42 8.62
C LEU A 14 11.88 2.08 9.92
N ARG A 15 10.60 2.50 9.96
CA ARG A 15 9.98 3.12 11.14
C ARG A 15 9.20 2.12 12.01
N GLY A 16 9.26 0.82 11.71
CA GLY A 16 8.55 -0.21 12.47
C GLY A 16 7.06 -0.34 12.15
N TYR A 17 6.59 0.23 11.04
CA TYR A 17 5.21 0.13 10.58
C TYR A 17 5.15 -0.63 9.23
N PRO A 18 5.39 -1.95 9.20
CA PRO A 18 5.41 -2.69 7.95
C PRO A 18 4.04 -2.60 7.25
N ILE A 19 4.04 -2.12 6.02
CA ILE A 19 2.87 -2.13 5.14
C ILE A 19 2.74 -3.54 4.56
N ARG A 20 1.55 -4.12 4.70
CA ARG A 20 1.16 -5.40 4.13
C ARG A 20 0.29 -5.17 2.91
N ARG A 21 0.35 -6.09 1.95
CA ARG A 21 -0.53 -6.09 0.77
C ARG A 21 -1.31 -7.39 0.67
N THR A 22 -2.54 -7.30 0.18
CA THR A 22 -3.35 -8.47 -0.20
C THR A 22 -4.13 -8.19 -1.49
N HIS A 23 -4.48 -9.25 -2.21
CA HIS A 23 -5.20 -9.19 -3.47
C HIS A 23 -6.63 -9.70 -3.31
N TYR A 24 -7.59 -9.02 -3.92
CA TYR A 24 -8.98 -9.44 -4.01
C TYR A 24 -9.51 -9.15 -5.42
N GLY A 25 -9.62 -10.19 -6.24
CA GLY A 25 -9.93 -10.04 -7.67
C GLY A 25 -8.93 -9.12 -8.38
N ASP A 26 -9.44 -8.16 -9.15
CA ASP A 26 -8.65 -7.14 -9.85
C ASP A 26 -8.20 -5.97 -8.93
N TYR A 27 -8.16 -6.15 -7.60
CA TYR A 27 -7.78 -5.10 -6.67
C TYR A 27 -6.63 -5.51 -5.75
N THR A 28 -5.84 -4.52 -5.37
CA THR A 28 -4.77 -4.61 -4.38
C THR A 28 -5.08 -3.67 -3.22
N LEU A 29 -5.11 -4.24 -2.02
CA LEU A 29 -5.29 -3.53 -0.75
C LEU A 29 -3.93 -3.40 -0.06
N TYR A 30 -3.59 -2.19 0.35
CA TYR A 30 -2.41 -1.90 1.17
C TYR A 30 -2.88 -1.47 2.55
N PHE A 31 -2.36 -2.12 3.57
CA PHE A 31 -2.79 -1.91 4.95
C PHE A 31 -1.65 -2.10 5.92
N ARG A 32 -1.80 -1.62 7.15
CA ARG A 32 -0.92 -1.94 8.27
C ARG A 32 -1.73 -2.43 9.45
N VAL A 33 -1.09 -3.23 10.30
CA VAL A 33 -1.68 -3.72 11.55
C VAL A 33 -0.99 -3.02 12.71
N LEU A 34 -1.79 -2.38 13.55
CA LEU A 34 -1.36 -1.76 14.81
C LEU A 34 -1.81 -2.69 15.94
N GLU A 35 -0.93 -3.63 16.30
CA GLU A 35 -1.24 -4.68 17.30
C GLU A 35 -1.48 -4.08 18.70
N ASP A 36 -0.75 -3.01 19.04
CA ASP A 36 -0.91 -2.24 20.28
C ASP A 36 -2.32 -1.67 20.47
N ARG A 37 -3.02 -1.39 19.37
CA ARG A 37 -4.34 -0.77 19.34
C ARG A 37 -5.43 -1.71 18.81
N ALA A 38 -5.11 -2.98 18.58
CA ALA A 38 -5.99 -3.96 17.95
C ALA A 38 -6.69 -3.41 16.69
N ARG A 39 -5.96 -2.67 15.85
CA ARG A 39 -6.50 -1.93 14.71
C ARG A 39 -5.82 -2.30 13.40
N VAL A 40 -6.62 -2.40 12.34
CA VAL A 40 -6.11 -2.44 10.96
C VAL A 40 -6.38 -1.10 10.29
N GLU A 41 -5.36 -0.53 9.68
CA GLU A 41 -5.47 0.71 8.91
C GLU A 41 -5.28 0.43 7.42
N VAL A 42 -6.30 0.72 6.63
CA VAL A 42 -6.24 0.66 5.17
C VAL A 42 -5.65 1.96 4.65
N LEU A 43 -4.55 1.84 3.91
CA LEU A 43 -3.79 2.97 3.37
C LEU A 43 -4.18 3.26 1.92
N ALA A 44 -4.39 2.21 1.12
CA ALA A 44 -4.80 2.35 -0.27
C ALA A 44 -5.58 1.13 -0.74
N PHE A 45 -6.51 1.37 -1.66
CA PHE A 45 -7.23 0.33 -2.39
C PHE A 45 -7.19 0.67 -3.89
N ARG A 46 -6.51 -0.15 -4.67
CA ARG A 46 -6.19 0.13 -6.08
C ARG A 46 -6.71 -0.97 -6.98
N HIS A 47 -7.20 -0.59 -8.16
CA HIS A 47 -7.52 -1.55 -9.21
C HIS A 47 -6.26 -1.90 -10.00
N SER A 48 -5.91 -3.17 -10.09
CA SER A 48 -4.69 -3.70 -10.70
C SER A 48 -4.54 -3.30 -12.17
N ARG A 49 -5.66 -3.21 -12.93
CA ARG A 49 -5.61 -2.78 -14.35
C ARG A 49 -5.42 -1.27 -14.55
N ARG A 50 -5.33 -0.48 -13.47
CA ARG A 50 -5.03 0.97 -13.53
C ARG A 50 -3.64 1.32 -12.99
N GLN A 51 -2.77 0.32 -12.78
CA GLN A 51 -1.37 0.61 -12.49
C GLN A 51 -0.72 1.29 -13.70
N ILE A 52 -0.51 2.60 -13.56
CA ILE A 52 0.53 3.29 -14.32
C ILE A 52 1.83 2.56 -13.95
N PRO A 53 2.62 2.07 -14.92
CA PRO A 53 3.83 1.32 -14.62
C PRO A 53 4.72 2.16 -13.70
N ASP A 54 5.16 1.55 -12.60
CA ASP A 54 6.18 2.15 -11.74
C ASP A 54 7.35 2.49 -12.66
N ARG A 55 7.72 3.78 -12.74
CA ARG A 55 8.96 4.18 -13.39
C ARG A 55 10.08 3.59 -12.56
N GLU A 56 10.61 2.46 -13.00
CA GLU A 56 11.98 2.06 -12.68
C GLU A 56 12.87 3.28 -12.92
N THR A 57 13.50 3.73 -11.85
CA THR A 57 14.50 4.79 -11.91
C THR A 57 15.79 4.07 -12.30
N ASP A 58 16.18 4.26 -13.56
CA ASP A 58 17.53 3.97 -14.07
C ASP A 58 18.51 5.02 -13.53
#